data_AF-A0A615ES61-F1
#
_entry.id   AF-A0A615ES61-F1
#
_cell.length_a   1.000
_cell.length_b   1.000
_cell.length_c   1.000
_cell.angle_alpha   90.00
_cell.angle_beta   90.00
_cell.angle_gamma   90.00
#
_symmetry.space_group_name_H-M   'P 1'
#
loop_
_entity.id
_entity.type
_entity.pdbx_description
1 polymer ?
#
loop_
_entity_poly.entity_id
_entity_poly.type
_entity_poly.pdbx_seq_one_letter_code
_entity_poly.pdbx_strand_id
1 'polypeptide(L)' 'MITVALIDDHLIVRSGFAQLLGLEPDLQVVAEFGSGREALAGLPGRGVQVCICDISMPDISGLELLSQLPKGMATIVL' A
#
# COMPACT_ATOMS: atom_id res chain seq x y z
N MET A 1 17.02 -2.97 0.23
CA MET A 1 16.02 -2.00 -0.23
C MET A 1 14.67 -2.71 -0.22
N ILE A 2 13.74 -2.22 0.60
CA ILE A 2 12.40 -2.77 0.80
C ILE A 2 11.44 -1.93 -0.04
N THR A 3 10.72 -2.57 -0.95
CA THR A 3 9.74 -1.90 -1.81
C THR A 3 8.37 -1.87 -1.14
N VAL A 4 7.81 -0.66 -1.02
CA VAL A 4 6.58 -0.38 -0.28
C VAL A 4 5.49 0.14 -1.23
N ALA A 5 4.25 -0.28 -1.00
CA ALA A 5 3.07 0.33 -1.58
C ALA A 5 2.19 0.96 -0.50
N LEU A 6 1.64 2.15 -0.80
CA LEU A 6 0.70 2.87 0.07
C LEU A 6 -0.70 2.83 -0.52
N ILE A 7 -1.69 2.43 0.28
CA ILE A 7 -3.09 2.25 -0.15
C ILE A 7 -3.98 2.96 0.87
N ASP A 8 -4.50 4.13 0.50
CA ASP A 8 -5.28 4.99 1.39
C ASP A 8 -6.07 5.99 0.53
N ASP A 9 -7.35 6.19 0.84
CA ASP A 9 -8.25 7.09 0.11
C ASP A 9 -7.96 8.58 0.39
N HIS A 10 -7.15 8.89 1.41
CA HIS A 10 -6.70 10.22 1.75
C HIS A 10 -5.31 10.52 1.17
N LEU A 11 -5.27 11.33 0.12
CA LEU A 11 -4.02 11.78 -0.53
C LEU A 11 -3.01 12.39 0.47
N ILE A 12 -3.49 13.15 1.46
CA ILE A 12 -2.62 13.79 2.45
C ILE A 12 -1.88 12.77 3.32
N VAL A 13 -2.54 11.67 3.69
CA VAL A 13 -1.96 10.60 4.51
C VAL A 13 -0.88 9.87 3.72
N ARG A 14 -1.18 9.46 2.47
CA ARG A 14 -0.17 8.83 1.59
C ARG A 14 1.04 9.72 1.36
N SER A 15 0.81 11.01 1.08
CA SER A 15 1.90 11.96 0.85
C SER A 15 2.79 12.13 2.08
N GLY A 16 2.19 12.09 3.29
CA GLY A 16 2.93 12.11 4.56
C GLY A 16 3.78 10.85 4.76
N PHE A 17 3.20 9.67 4.55
CA PHE A 17 3.95 8.41 4.63
C PHE A 17 5.06 8.33 3.58
N ALA A 18 4.80 8.71 2.33
CA ALA A 18 5.81 8.71 1.28
C ALA A 18 7.01 9.60 1.62
N GLN A 19 6.75 10.79 2.20
CA GLN A 19 7.82 11.67 2.68
C GLN A 19 8.62 11.04 3.84
N LEU A 20 7.94 10.49 4.85
CA LEU A 20 8.59 9.87 6.00
C LEU A 20 9.42 8.65 5.60
N LEU A 21 8.85 7.75 4.80
CA LEU A 21 9.54 6.57 4.29
C LEU A 21 10.71 6.94 3.37
N GLY A 22 10.60 8.05 2.63
CA GLY A 22 11.67 8.56 1.77
C GLY A 22 12.89 9.10 2.54
N LEU A 23 12.80 9.30 3.85
CA LEU A 23 13.95 9.63 4.70
C LEU A 23 14.82 8.40 5.01
N GLU A 24 14.25 7.20 4.90
CA GLU A 24 14.95 5.95 5.20
C GLU A 24 15.62 5.38 3.95
N PRO A 25 16.95 5.22 3.92
CA PRO A 25 17.71 4.86 2.71
C PRO A 25 17.47 3.41 2.24
N ASP A 26 16.93 2.56 3.11
CA ASP A 26 16.61 1.18 2.81
C ASP A 26 15.15 0.96 2.40
N LEU A 27 14.30 2.00 2.40
CA LEU A 27 12.90 1.93 1.99
C LEU A 27 12.67 2.67 0.67
N GLN A 28 11.74 2.17 -0.15
CA GLN A 28 11.34 2.83 -1.39
C GLN A 28 9.84 2.66 -1.63
N VAL A 29 9.10 3.76 -1.71
CA VAL A 29 7.71 3.72 -2.17
C VAL A 29 7.69 3.59 -3.69
N VAL A 30 7.15 2.46 -4.19
CA VAL A 30 7.13 2.13 -5.62
C VAL A 30 5.73 2.14 -6.23
N ALA A 31 4.71 2.27 -5.38
CA ALA A 31 3.31 2.37 -5.79
C ALA A 31 2.47 3.10 -4.75
N GLU A 32 1.48 3.84 -5.22
CA GLU A 32 0.47 4.49 -4.40
C GLU A 32 -0.90 4.29 -5.05
N PHE A 33 -1.92 4.02 -4.24
CA PHE A 33 -3.29 3.77 -4.69
C PHE A 33 -4.28 4.50 -3.79
N GLY A 34 -5.34 5.05 -4.39
CA GLY A 34 -6.40 5.77 -3.66
C GLY A 34 -7.58 4.90 -3.26
N SER A 35 -7.54 3.61 -3.56
CA SER A 35 -8.62 2.68 -3.29
C SER A 35 -8.14 1.23 -3.32
N GLY A 36 -8.90 0.32 -2.71
CA GLY A 36 -8.57 -1.11 -2.72
C GLY A 36 -8.67 -1.71 -4.12
N ARG A 37 -9.61 -1.26 -4.96
CA ARG A 37 -9.73 -1.70 -6.36
C ARG A 37 -8.54 -1.30 -7.21
N GLU A 38 -8.06 -0.06 -7.07
CA GLU A 38 -6.85 0.39 -7.77
C GLU A 38 -5.64 -0.45 -7.35
N ALA A 39 -5.53 -0.75 -6.06
CA ALA A 39 -4.46 -1.59 -5.52
C ALA A 39 -4.50 -3.01 -6.12
N LEU A 40 -5.67 -3.66 -6.16
CA LEU A 40 -5.81 -5.01 -6.73
C LEU A 40 -5.44 -5.06 -8.22
N ALA A 41 -5.81 -4.03 -8.98
CA ALA A 41 -5.46 -3.95 -10.39
C ALA A 41 -3.98 -3.60 -10.62
N GLY A 42 -3.40 -2.77 -9.75
CA GLY A 42 -2.08 -2.17 -9.94
C GLY A 42 -0.91 -2.89 -9.28
N LEU A 43 -1.14 -3.68 -8.22
CA LEU A 43 -0.09 -4.39 -7.47
C LEU A 43 0.55 -5.59 -8.21
N PRO A 44 -0.20 -6.43 -8.96
CA PRO A 44 0.38 -7.61 -9.59
C PRO A 44 1.59 -7.28 -10.47
N GLY A 45 2.70 -7.97 -10.26
CA GLY A 45 3.92 -7.83 -11.06
C GLY A 45 4.84 -6.65 -10.70
N ARG A 46 4.48 -5.80 -9.72
CA ARG A 46 5.32 -4.64 -9.31
C ARG A 46 6.49 -4.98 -8.40
N GLY A 47 6.57 -6.21 -7.87
CA GLY A 47 7.64 -6.61 -6.95
C GLY A 47 7.59 -5.88 -5.61
N VAL A 48 6.39 -5.50 -5.15
CA VAL A 48 6.17 -4.90 -3.82
C VAL A 48 6.40 -5.96 -2.75
N GLN A 49 7.13 -5.58 -1.68
CA GLN A 49 7.41 -6.45 -0.54
C GLN A 49 6.51 -6.16 0.66
N VAL A 50 6.15 -4.89 0.85
CA VAL A 50 5.30 -4.43 1.96
C VAL A 50 4.16 -3.57 1.42
N CYS A 51 2.92 -3.88 1.81
CA CYS A 51 1.76 -3.01 1.60
C CYS A 51 1.37 -2.36 2.94
N ILE A 52 1.21 -1.05 2.95
CA ILE A 52 0.58 -0.29 4.03
C ILE A 52 -0.79 0.13 3.52
N CYS A 53 -1.83 -0.31 4.21
CA CYS A 53 -3.21 -0.18 3.77
C CYS A 53 -4.07 0.40 4.88
N ASP A 54 -4.89 1.40 4.56
CA ASP A 54 -5.97 1.85 5.44
C ASP A 54 -7.07 0.78 5.55
N ILE A 55 -7.60 0.57 6.75
CA ILE A 55 -8.74 -0.31 6.98
C ILE A 55 -10.04 0.27 6.42
N SER A 56 -10.22 1.59 6.50
CA SER A 56 -11.50 2.29 6.30
C SER A 56 -11.64 2.93 4.92
N MET A 57 -11.43 2.14 3.86
CA MET A 57 -11.65 2.61 2.50
C MET A 57 -13.10 2.41 2.03
N PRO A 58 -13.67 3.36 1.24
CA PRO A 58 -15.08 3.36 0.85
C PRO A 58 -15.46 2.27 -0.16
N ASP A 59 -14.50 1.72 -0.91
CA ASP A 59 -14.76 0.70 -1.93
C ASP A 59 -14.57 -0.72 -1.39
N ILE A 60 -13.34 -1.09 -1.04
CA ILE A 60 -12.96 -2.39 -0.49
C ILE A 60 -12.19 -2.09 0.78
N SER A 61 -12.65 -2.61 1.92
CA SER A 61 -11.94 -2.42 3.19
C SER A 61 -10.54 -3.02 3.16
N GLY A 62 -9.62 -2.52 3.98
CA GLY A 62 -8.26 -3.08 4.05
C GLY A 62 -8.22 -4.56 4.45
N LEU A 63 -9.19 -5.02 5.25
CA LEU A 63 -9.34 -6.43 5.60
C LEU A 63 -9.79 -7.30 4.42
N GLU A 64 -10.73 -6.80 3.62
CA GLU A 64 -11.17 -7.49 2.41
C GLU A 64 -10.06 -7.51 1.36
N LEU A 65 -9.32 -6.40 1.20
CA LEU A 65 -8.15 -6.32 0.35
C LEU A 65 -7.08 -7.36 0.75
N LEU A 66 -6.76 -7.48 2.05
CA LEU A 66 -5.80 -8.45 2.57
C LEU A 66 -6.11 -9.89 2.13
N SER A 67 -7.40 -10.26 2.08
CA SER A 67 -7.83 -11.60 1.65
C SER A 67 -7.60 -11.89 0.15
N GLN A 68 -7.46 -10.84 -0.65
CA GLN A 68 -7.30 -10.92 -2.11
C GLN A 68 -5.86 -10.68 -2.57
N LEU A 69 -4.99 -10.16 -1.69
CA LEU A 69 -3.59 -9.89 -2.02
C LEU A 69 -2.79 -11.19 -2.27
N PRO A 70 -1.80 -11.16 -3.18
CA PRO A 70 -0.90 -12.29 -3.39
C PRO A 70 -0.20 -12.72 -2.11
N LYS A 71 -0.04 -14.03 -1.92
CA LYS A 71 0.75 -14.59 -0.80
C LYS A 71 2.22 -14.19 -0.95
N GLY A 72 2.91 -14.01 0.19
CA GLY A 72 4.34 -13.69 0.24
C GLY A 72 4.65 -12.19 0.33
N MET A 73 3.63 -11.33 0.35
CA MET A 73 3.76 -9.90 0.62
C MET A 73 3.38 -9.62 2.08
N ALA A 74 4.23 -8.88 2.80
CA ALA A 74 3.87 -8.40 4.13
C ALA A 74 2.83 -7.29 4.01
N THR A 75 1.79 -7.34 4.82
CA THR A 75 0.72 -6.33 4.79
C THR A 75 0.47 -5.81 6.19
N ILE A 76 0.50 -4.49 6.32
CA ILE A 76 0.16 -3.75 7.54
C ILE A 76 -1.17 -3.04 7.25
N VAL A 77 -2.18 -3.35 8.05
CA VAL A 77 -3.48 -2.67 8.00
C VAL A 77 -3.52 -1.68 9.16
N LEU A 78 -3.73 -0.40 8.85
CA LEU A 78 -3.80 0.72 9.79
C LEU A 78 -5.26 1.08 10.09
#